data_AF-A0A2G9Y5D0-F1
#
_entry.id   AF-A0A2G9Y5D0-F1
#
_cell.length_a   1.000
_cell.length_b   1.000
_cell.length_c   1.000
_cell.angle_alpha   90.00
_cell.angle_beta   90.00
_cell.angle_gamma   90.00
#
_symmetry.space_group_name_H-M   'P 1'
#
loop_
_entity.id
_entity.type
_entity.pdbx_description
1 polymer ?
#
loop_
_entity_poly.entity_id
_entity_poly.type
_entity_poly.pdbx_seq_one_letter_code
_entity_poly.pdbx_strand_id
1 'polypeptide(L)'
;MTTNSSGRVRMEFLIPSRGLIGYRSEFLTDTRGTGIMNGYLHGFEKYEGDISTRHTGSLVSENNGKAVAYALSHLETRGNLFVVPNDPVYEGMVIGENNKDNDLNVNPTKEKRLS
;
A
#
# COMPACT_ATOMS: atom_id res chain seq x y z
N MET A 1 -23.51 -1.45 -19.83
CA MET A 1 -22.21 -1.85 -20.43
C MET A 1 -22.34 -1.73 -21.94
N THR A 2 -21.42 -1.02 -22.59
CA THR A 2 -21.40 -0.90 -24.05
C THR A 2 -20.03 -1.36 -24.56
N THR A 3 -20.04 -2.36 -25.44
CA THR A 3 -18.83 -2.88 -26.08
C THR A 3 -18.59 -2.13 -27.37
N ASN A 4 -17.41 -1.57 -27.56
CA ASN A 4 -17.04 -0.97 -28.83
C ASN A 4 -16.47 -2.04 -29.78
N SER A 5 -16.53 -1.77 -31.08
CA SER A 5 -15.97 -2.66 -32.13
C SER A 5 -14.45 -2.85 -32.04
N SER A 6 -13.77 -2.08 -31.20
CA SER A 6 -12.33 -2.13 -30.92
C SER A 6 -11.97 -3.06 -29.75
N GLY A 7 -12.93 -3.79 -29.17
CA GLY A 7 -12.69 -4.77 -28.12
C GLY A 7 -12.56 -4.20 -26.70
N ARG A 8 -12.89 -2.92 -26.50
CA ARG A 8 -12.98 -2.28 -25.17
C ARG A 8 -14.43 -2.20 -24.71
N VAL A 9 -14.64 -2.35 -23.40
CA VAL A 9 -15.94 -2.25 -22.77
C VAL A 9 -15.99 -0.95 -21.96
N ARG A 10 -17.03 -0.13 -22.20
CA ARG A 10 -17.35 1.01 -21.34
C ARG A 10 -18.33 0.57 -20.26
N MET A 11 -17.97 0.88 -19.03
CA MET A 11 -18.76 0.63 -17.83
C MET A 11 -18.99 1.95 -17.10
N GLU A 12 -20.18 2.10 -16.50
CA GLU A 12 -20.56 3.27 -15.73
C GLU A 12 -21.08 2.78 -14.39
N PHE A 13 -20.61 3.41 -13.31
CA PHE A 13 -20.89 3.00 -11.93
C PHE A 13 -21.23 4.23 -11.10
N LEU A 14 -22.16 4.06 -10.15
CA LEU A 14 -22.32 4.95 -9.01
C LEU A 14 -21.53 4.36 -7.85
N ILE A 15 -20.53 5.09 -7.36
CA ILE A 15 -19.61 4.63 -6.33
C ILE A 15 -19.43 5.77 -5.30
N PRO A 16 -19.45 5.47 -3.98
CA PRO A 16 -19.16 6.48 -2.97
C PRO A 16 -17.73 7.00 -3.15
N SER A 17 -17.52 8.32 -3.04
CA SER A 17 -16.19 8.91 -3.24
C SER A 17 -15.11 8.31 -2.31
N ARG A 18 -15.50 7.83 -1.12
CA ARG A 18 -14.60 7.13 -0.17
C ARG A 18 -14.00 5.85 -0.74
N GLY A 19 -14.72 5.13 -1.62
CA GLY A 19 -14.22 3.90 -2.26
C GLY A 19 -13.32 4.16 -3.48
N LEU A 20 -13.29 5.39 -4.00
CA LEU A 20 -12.38 5.77 -5.09
C LEU A 20 -11.00 6.22 -4.59
N ILE A 21 -10.84 6.46 -3.29
CA ILE A 21 -9.57 6.84 -2.69
C ILE A 21 -8.61 5.65 -2.81
N GLY A 22 -7.49 5.84 -3.51
CA GLY A 22 -6.47 4.80 -3.74
C GLY A 22 -6.73 3.89 -4.94
N TYR A 23 -8.00 3.63 -5.31
CA TYR A 23 -8.37 2.68 -6.36
C TYR A 23 -7.79 3.02 -7.75
N ARG A 24 -7.51 4.30 -8.05
CA ARG A 24 -6.93 4.69 -9.35
C ARG A 24 -5.59 3.99 -9.62
N SER A 25 -4.75 3.84 -8.61
CA SER A 25 -3.44 3.19 -8.75
C SER A 25 -3.58 1.69 -9.00
N GLU A 26 -4.53 1.05 -8.30
CA GLU A 26 -4.89 -0.36 -8.48
C GLU A 26 -5.46 -0.61 -9.87
N PHE A 27 -6.41 0.22 -10.31
CA PHE A 27 -7.00 0.14 -11.66
C PHE A 27 -5.96 0.24 -12.78
N LEU A 28 -4.96 1.11 -12.64
CA LEU A 28 -3.87 1.20 -13.61
C LEU A 28 -2.99 -0.06 -13.59
N THR A 29 -2.78 -0.66 -12.42
CA THR A 29 -2.07 -1.93 -12.28
C THR A 29 -2.83 -3.07 -12.95
N ASP A 30 -4.13 -3.22 -12.63
CA ASP A 30 -4.99 -4.28 -13.17
C ASP A 30 -5.14 -4.21 -14.68
N THR A 31 -5.31 -2.99 -15.21
CA THR A 31 -5.46 -2.76 -16.65
C THR A 31 -4.12 -2.64 -17.39
N ARG A 32 -3.00 -2.80 -16.69
CA ARG A 32 -1.64 -2.61 -17.23
C ARG A 32 -1.48 -1.27 -17.96
N GLY A 33 -2.08 -0.21 -17.41
CA GLY A 33 -2.08 1.14 -17.95
C GLY A 33 -2.97 1.38 -19.17
N THR A 34 -3.71 0.38 -19.65
CA THR A 34 -4.58 0.54 -20.84
C THR A 34 -5.98 1.03 -20.51
N GLY A 35 -6.39 0.93 -19.25
CA GLY A 35 -7.69 1.36 -18.76
C GLY A 35 -7.83 2.88 -18.72
N ILE A 36 -9.02 3.38 -19.02
CA ILE A 36 -9.36 4.79 -18.90
C ILE A 36 -10.46 4.91 -17.84
N MET A 37 -10.20 5.70 -16.80
CA MET A 37 -11.14 6.00 -15.74
C MET A 37 -11.38 7.50 -15.68
N ASN A 38 -12.66 7.89 -15.63
CA ASN A 38 -13.08 9.26 -15.37
C ASN A 38 -14.18 9.22 -14.32
N GLY A 39 -14.23 10.23 -13.47
CA GLY A 39 -15.25 10.37 -12.43
C GLY A 39 -15.72 11.81 -12.35
N TYR A 40 -17.00 12.00 -12.05
CA TYR A 40 -17.60 13.27 -11.71
C TYR A 40 -18.52 13.08 -10.51
N LEU A 41 -18.75 14.15 -9.75
CA LEU A 41 -19.64 14.10 -8.60
C LEU A 41 -21.09 13.96 -9.09
N HIS A 42 -21.77 12.88 -8.68
CA HIS A 42 -23.19 12.70 -8.95
C HIS A 42 -24.07 13.51 -7.98
N GLY A 43 -23.77 13.43 -6.68
CA GLY A 43 -24.52 14.08 -5.62
C GLY A 43 -24.15 13.51 -4.25
N PHE A 44 -24.94 13.89 -3.24
CA PHE A 44 -24.83 13.34 -1.88
C PHE A 44 -25.93 12.29 -1.66
N GLU A 45 -25.53 11.14 -1.16
CA GLU A 45 -26.43 10.04 -0.82
C GLU A 45 -26.21 9.59 0.63
N LYS A 46 -27.04 8.63 1.08
CA LYS A 46 -26.88 8.04 2.41
C LYS A 46 -25.55 7.32 2.52
N TYR A 47 -25.09 7.14 3.75
CA TYR A 47 -23.87 6.43 4.03
C TYR A 47 -24.04 4.92 3.74
N GLU A 48 -23.27 4.43 2.77
CA GLU A 48 -23.29 3.04 2.27
C GLU A 48 -22.39 2.06 3.05
N GLY A 49 -22.03 2.37 4.30
CA GLY A 49 -21.20 1.51 5.13
C GLY A 49 -19.70 1.82 5.09
N ASP A 50 -18.96 1.02 5.86
CA ASP A 50 -17.51 1.10 5.99
C ASP A 50 -16.81 0.43 4.81
N ILE A 51 -15.78 1.11 4.30
CA ILE A 51 -14.95 0.61 3.22
C ILE A 51 -13.57 0.38 3.83
N SER A 52 -13.16 -0.88 3.92
CA SER A 52 -11.81 -1.22 4.38
C SER A 52 -10.83 -0.87 3.26
N THR A 53 -9.88 0.02 3.56
CA THR A 53 -8.91 0.52 2.57
C THR A 53 -7.57 -0.21 2.60
N ARG A 54 -7.35 -1.06 3.61
CA ARG A 54 -6.04 -1.70 3.85
C ARG A 54 -6.22 -3.12 4.36
N HIS A 55 -5.53 -4.06 3.71
CA HIS A 55 -5.50 -5.47 4.10
C HIS A 55 -4.20 -5.89 4.81
N THR A 56 -3.19 -5.02 4.77
CA THR A 56 -1.85 -5.25 5.30
C THR A 56 -1.58 -4.38 6.53
N GLY A 57 -0.60 -4.76 7.33
CA GLY A 57 -0.10 -4.05 8.50
C GLY A 57 1.19 -3.30 8.19
N SER A 58 1.67 -2.49 9.12
CA SER A 58 2.89 -1.68 8.98
C SER A 58 4.06 -2.35 9.68
N LEU A 59 5.25 -2.28 9.09
CA LEU A 59 6.51 -2.51 9.79
C LEU A 59 6.98 -1.17 10.36
N VAL A 60 6.99 -1.04 11.69
CA VAL A 60 7.29 0.22 12.40
C VAL A 60 8.63 0.12 13.10
N SER A 61 9.51 1.10 12.89
CA SER A 61 10.83 1.13 13.52
C SER A 61 10.72 1.41 15.02
N GLU A 62 11.40 0.60 15.84
CA GLU A 62 11.52 0.78 17.29
C GLU A 62 12.62 1.75 17.71
N ASN A 63 13.61 1.99 16.84
CA ASN A 63 14.81 2.73 17.22
C ASN A 63 15.19 3.78 16.18
N ASN A 64 15.89 4.81 16.66
CA ASN A 64 16.57 5.78 15.83
C ASN A 64 17.94 5.23 15.40
N GLY A 65 18.35 5.48 14.16
CA GLY A 65 19.67 5.10 13.68
C GLY A 65 19.74 4.99 12.16
N LYS A 66 20.59 4.08 11.69
CA LYS A 66 20.70 3.73 10.26
C LYS A 66 20.23 2.31 10.04
N ALA A 67 19.50 2.09 8.94
CA ALA A 67 19.06 0.77 8.55
C ALA A 67 20.26 -0.12 8.20
N VAL A 68 20.43 -1.23 8.91
CA VAL A 68 21.56 -2.17 8.72
C VAL A 68 21.11 -3.27 7.77
N ALA A 69 21.90 -3.55 6.72
CA ALA A 69 21.57 -4.59 5.72
C ALA A 69 21.26 -5.95 6.35
N TYR A 70 21.99 -6.33 7.41
CA TYR A 70 21.73 -7.56 8.16
C TYR A 70 20.35 -7.57 8.83
N ALA A 71 19.90 -6.45 9.40
CA ALA A 71 18.55 -6.36 9.97
C ALA A 71 17.49 -6.42 8.86
N LEU A 72 17.68 -5.63 7.79
CA LEU A 72 16.74 -5.58 6.67
C LEU A 72 16.53 -6.95 6.02
N SER A 73 17.59 -7.74 5.82
CA SER A 73 17.47 -9.09 5.23
C SER A 73 16.58 -10.04 6.04
N HIS A 74 16.52 -9.87 7.37
CA HIS A 74 15.59 -10.65 8.21
C HIS A 74 14.16 -10.12 8.12
N LEU A 75 14.02 -8.79 7.98
CA LEU A 75 12.72 -8.12 7.89
C LEU A 75 12.04 -8.30 6.52
N GLU A 76 12.79 -8.52 5.45
CA GLU A 76 12.24 -8.84 4.11
C GLU A 76 11.32 -10.06 4.13
N THR A 77 11.56 -11.03 5.00
CA THR A 77 10.67 -12.20 5.15
C THR A 77 9.30 -11.85 5.74
N ARG A 78 9.19 -10.68 6.38
CA ARG A 78 7.96 -10.20 7.04
C ARG A 78 7.13 -9.27 6.14
N GLY A 79 7.69 -8.80 5.04
CA GLY A 79 6.97 -8.07 4.00
C GLY A 79 7.84 -7.13 3.18
N ASN A 80 7.23 -6.16 2.52
CA ASN A 80 7.89 -5.29 1.56
C ASN A 80 8.49 -4.07 2.26
N LEU A 81 9.81 -3.90 2.16
CA LEU A 81 10.50 -2.76 2.78
C LEU A 81 10.47 -1.52 1.88
N PHE A 82 10.35 -0.35 2.50
CA PHE A 82 10.42 0.96 1.83
C PHE A 82 11.78 1.64 1.98
N VAL A 83 12.61 1.14 2.90
CA VAL A 83 13.95 1.65 3.21
C VAL A 83 15.02 0.71 2.68
N VAL A 84 16.17 1.26 2.33
CA VAL A 84 17.36 0.52 1.89
C VAL A 84 18.49 0.61 2.93
N PRO A 85 19.54 -0.23 2.84
CA PRO A 85 20.65 -0.15 3.78
C PRO A 85 21.29 1.25 3.81
N ASN A 86 21.60 1.71 5.02
CA ASN A 86 22.12 3.04 5.38
C ASN A 86 21.10 4.19 5.42
N ASP A 87 19.84 3.96 5.07
CA ASP A 87 18.81 4.99 5.24
C ASP A 87 18.67 5.38 6.72
N PRO A 88 18.57 6.69 7.03
CA PRO A 88 18.29 7.15 8.37
C PRO A 88 16.86 6.78 8.75
N VAL A 89 16.69 6.14 9.89
CA VAL A 89 15.40 5.71 10.44
C VAL A 89 15.22 6.32 11.82
N TYR A 90 13.95 6.58 12.17
CA TYR A 90 13.57 7.07 13.49
C TYR A 90 12.49 6.18 14.12
N GLU A 91 12.36 6.25 15.44
CA GLU A 91 11.35 5.53 16.20
C GLU A 91 9.93 5.95 15.77
N GLY A 92 9.07 4.99 15.49
CA GLY A 92 7.73 5.22 14.94
C GLY A 92 7.70 5.38 13.41
N MET A 93 8.85 5.39 12.72
CA MET A 93 8.88 5.45 11.26
C MET A 93 8.31 4.14 10.65
N VAL A 94 7.39 4.26 9.70
CA VAL A 94 6.94 3.12 8.89
C VAL A 94 8.02 2.81 7.85
N ILE A 95 8.67 1.65 8.01
CA ILE A 95 9.79 1.22 7.17
C ILE A 95 9.40 0.17 6.13
N GLY A 96 8.15 -0.31 6.16
CA GLY A 96 7.64 -1.29 5.21
C GLY A 96 6.20 -1.68 5.46
N GLU A 97 5.70 -2.54 4.56
CA GLU A 97 4.42 -3.20 4.62
C GLU A 97 4.59 -4.62 5.18
N ASN A 98 3.74 -5.01 6.13
CA ASN A 98 3.69 -6.34 6.71
C ASN A 98 2.78 -7.25 5.88
N ASN A 99 3.18 -8.51 5.72
CA ASN A 99 2.39 -9.54 5.03
C ASN A 99 1.09 -9.92 5.78
N LYS A 100 0.97 -9.52 7.05
CA LYS A 100 -0.23 -9.71 7.89
C LYS A 100 -0.92 -8.37 8.13
N ASP A 101 -2.17 -8.41 8.54
CA ASP A 101 -3.03 -7.25 8.82
C ASP A 101 -2.59 -6.43 10.04
N ASN A 102 -1.90 -7.06 10.99
CA ASN A 102 -1.45 -6.39 12.21
C ASN A 102 -0.18 -5.57 11.99
N ASP A 103 -0.08 -4.42 12.66
CA ASP A 103 1.17 -3.67 12.71
C ASP A 103 2.22 -4.43 13.55
N LEU A 104 3.49 -4.32 13.16
CA LEU A 104 4.61 -5.00 13.80
C LEU A 104 5.75 -4.03 14.04
N ASN A 105 6.12 -3.88 15.31
CA ASN A 105 7.31 -3.15 15.71
C ASN A 105 8.56 -4.00 15.42
N VAL A 106 9.55 -3.38 14.78
CA VAL A 106 10.75 -4.04 14.30
C VAL A 106 11.98 -3.16 14.53
N ASN A 107 13.12 -3.81 14.69
CA ASN A 107 14.40 -3.13 14.88
C ASN A 107 15.25 -3.17 13.60
N PRO A 108 15.24 -2.10 12.76
CA PRO A 108 16.05 -2.03 11.55
C PRO A 108 17.54 -1.71 11.80
N THR A 109 17.94 -1.37 13.03
CA THR A 109 19.32 -0.98 13.38
C THR A 109 20.11 -2.12 14.02
N LYS A 110 19.57 -3.34 14.04
CA LYS A 110 20.19 -4.49 14.70
C LYS A 110 21.46 -4.94 13.96
N GLU A 111 22.59 -4.83 14.64
CA GLU A 111 23.88 -5.30 14.12
C GLU A 111 24.06 -6.82 14.30
N LYS A 112 24.92 -7.41 13.47
CA LYS A 112 25.29 -8.82 13.55
C LYS A 112 26.19 -9.04 14.78
N ARG A 113 25.79 -9.93 15.68
CA ARG A 113 26.72 -10.44 16.71
C ARG A 113 27.71 -11.38 16.03
N LEU A 114 28.95 -10.92 15.86
CA LEU A 114 30.08 -11.79 15.54
C LEU A 114 30.51 -12.45 16.85
N SER A 115 30.31 -13.77 16.92
CA SER A 115 30.94 -14.64 17.92
C SER A 115 32.11 -15.36 17.30
#